data_AF-E3N2W2-F1
#
_entry.id   AF-E3N2W2-F1
#
_cell.length_a   1.000
_cell.length_b   1.000
_cell.length_c   1.000
_cell.angle_alpha   90.00
_cell.angle_beta   90.00
_cell.angle_gamma   90.00
#
_symmetry.space_group_name_H-M   'P 1'
#
loop_
_entity.id
_entity.type
_entity.pdbx_description
1 polymer ?
#
loop_
_entity_poly.entity_id
_entity_poly.type
_entity_poly.pdbx_seq_one_letter_code
_entity_poly.pdbx_strand_id
1 'polypeptide(L)'
;MEIQHLDGHIVKVQRDKVTWPGARLRKKDEGMPSLENNNKKGMLIVTFDVEFPKTELSDEQKAQIISILQQQEIKPKAYNGL
;
A
#
# COMPACT_ATOMS: atom_id res chain seq x y z
N MET A 1 -2.11 -11.31 2.99
CA MET A 1 -3.27 -10.66 3.65
C MET A 1 -4.54 -11.32 3.17
N GLU A 2 -5.52 -11.47 4.05
CA GLU A 2 -6.83 -12.04 3.71
C GLU A 2 -7.90 -11.00 4.03
N ILE A 3 -8.82 -10.79 3.09
CA ILE A 3 -9.91 -9.82 3.21
C ILE A 3 -11.22 -10.58 3.06
N GLN A 4 -12.07 -10.51 4.09
CA GLN A 4 -13.42 -11.05 4.01
C GLN A 4 -14.32 -10.07 3.26
N HIS A 5 -14.99 -10.56 2.22
CA HIS A 5 -15.99 -9.82 1.46
C HIS A 5 -17.36 -9.81 2.14
N LEU A 6 -18.27 -9.00 1.61
CA LEU A 6 -19.65 -8.85 2.10
C LEU A 6 -20.47 -10.16 2.02
N ASP A 7 -20.11 -11.06 1.11
CA ASP A 7 -20.73 -12.38 0.92
C ASP A 7 -20.02 -13.50 1.71
N GLY A 8 -19.03 -13.16 2.54
CA GLY A 8 -18.23 -14.12 3.30
C GLY A 8 -17.08 -14.77 2.54
N HIS A 9 -16.91 -14.46 1.25
CA HIS A 9 -15.76 -14.95 0.45
C HIS A 9 -14.44 -14.37 0.98
N ILE A 10 -13.39 -15.19 1.08
CA ILE A 10 -12.06 -14.75 1.52
C ILE A 10 -11.15 -14.49 0.32
N VAL A 11 -10.80 -13.22 0.12
CA VAL A 11 -9.87 -12.77 -0.90
C VAL A 11 -8.46 -12.74 -0.36
N LYS A 12 -7.60 -13.58 -0.93
CA LYS A 12 -6.16 -13.52 -0.67
C LYS A 12 -5.51 -12.41 -1.49
N VAL A 13 -4.78 -11.55 -0.78
CA VAL A 13 -3.95 -10.46 -1.33
C VAL A 13 -2.49 -10.76 -1.00
N GLN A 14 -1.69 -10.94 -2.04
CA GLN A 14 -0.25 -11.20 -1.98
C GLN A 14 0.54 -10.05 -2.60
N ARG A 15 1.75 -9.81 -2.08
CA ARG A 15 2.64 -8.72 -2.49
C ARG A 15 4.08 -9.25 -2.51
N ASP A 16 4.67 -9.29 -3.70
CA ASP A 16 6.06 -9.74 -3.89
C ASP A 16 7.04 -8.56 -3.99
N LYS A 17 6.51 -7.34 -4.14
CA LYS A 17 7.29 -6.10 -4.33
C LYS A 17 7.05 -5.11 -3.20
N VAL A 18 8.01 -4.20 -3.01
CA VAL A 18 7.92 -3.08 -2.07
C VAL A 18 6.63 -2.28 -2.30
N THR A 19 5.89 -2.04 -1.23
CA THR A 19 4.66 -1.23 -1.23
C THR A 19 5.00 0.18 -0.74
N TRP A 20 4.89 1.17 -1.63
CA TRP A 20 5.13 2.57 -1.28
C TRP A 20 3.84 3.26 -0.80
N PRO A 21 3.93 4.41 -0.09
CA PRO A 21 2.77 5.17 0.33
C PRO A 21 1.86 5.54 -0.84
N GLY A 22 0.56 5.28 -0.72
CA GLY A 22 -0.42 5.53 -1.79
C GLY A 22 -0.42 4.50 -2.92
N ALA A 23 0.35 3.42 -2.82
CA ALA A 23 0.29 2.31 -3.78
C ALA A 23 -1.13 1.71 -3.83
N ARG A 24 -1.53 1.23 -5.01
CA ARG A 24 -2.85 0.61 -5.25
C ARG A 24 -2.70 -0.77 -5.86
N LEU A 25 -3.39 -1.77 -5.32
CA LEU A 25 -3.58 -3.08 -5.94
C LEU A 25 -4.94 -3.12 -6.63
N ARG A 26 -4.99 -3.82 -7.77
CA ARG A 26 -6.22 -4.07 -8.51
C ARG A 26 -6.39 -5.57 -8.66
N LYS A 27 -7.52 -6.12 -8.18
CA LYS A 27 -7.87 -7.53 -8.35
C LYS A 27 -9.17 -7.62 -9.15
N LYS A 28 -9.08 -8.13 -10.38
CA LYS A 28 -10.22 -8.29 -11.29
C LYS A 28 -11.23 -9.27 -10.69
N ASP A 29 -12.50 -9.07 -11.03
CA ASP A 29 -13.64 -9.95 -10.70
C ASP A 29 -13.96 -10.10 -9.20
N GLU A 30 -13.40 -9.21 -8.38
CA GLU A 30 -13.54 -9.19 -6.92
C GLU A 30 -14.30 -7.94 -6.43
N GLY A 31 -14.90 -7.18 -7.36
CA GLY A 31 -15.78 -6.07 -7.03
C GLY A 31 -17.25 -6.49 -6.94
N MET A 32 -18.14 -5.49 -6.86
CA MET A 32 -19.57 -5.73 -6.84
C MET A 32 -20.08 -6.30 -8.18
N PRO A 33 -21.13 -7.14 -8.17
CA PRO A 33 -21.81 -7.58 -9.39
C PRO A 33 -22.39 -6.40 -10.19
N SER A 34 -22.42 -6.54 -11.51
CA SER A 34 -23.08 -5.57 -12.39
C SER A 34 -24.60 -5.72 -12.32
N LEU A 35 -25.32 -4.59 -12.28
CA LEU A 35 -26.79 -4.57 -12.31
C LEU A 35 -27.39 -5.12 -13.62
N GLU A 36 -26.69 -4.96 -14.74
CA GLU A 36 -27.16 -5.40 -16.06
C GLU A 36 -26.83 -6.88 -16.34
N ASN A 37 -25.76 -7.40 -15.71
CA ASN A 37 -25.33 -8.77 -15.89
C ASN A 37 -24.65 -9.31 -14.63
N ASN A 38 -25.38 -10.13 -13.87
CA ASN A 38 -24.91 -10.70 -12.60
C ASN A 38 -23.71 -11.64 -12.73
N ASN A 39 -23.37 -12.11 -13.94
CA ASN A 39 -22.15 -12.89 -14.17
C ASN A 39 -20.90 -12.01 -14.28
N LYS A 40 -21.04 -10.69 -14.42
CA LYS A 40 -19.93 -9.74 -14.46
C LYS A 40 -19.76 -9.10 -13.09
N LYS A 41 -18.51 -9.03 -12.63
CA LYS A 41 -18.13 -8.34 -11.39
C LYS A 41 -17.17 -7.20 -11.69
N GLY A 42 -17.18 -6.20 -10.83
CA GLY A 42 -16.21 -5.11 -10.84
C GLY A 42 -14.83 -5.57 -10.35
N MET A 43 -14.02 -4.59 -9.97
CA MET A 43 -12.66 -4.81 -9.48
C MET A 43 -12.54 -4.37 -8.04
N LEU A 44 -11.85 -5.17 -7.22
CA LEU A 44 -11.39 -4.74 -5.91
C LEU A 44 -10.17 -3.84 -6.07
N ILE A 45 -10.24 -2.63 -5.51
CA ILE A 45 -9.10 -1.72 -5.44
C ILE A 45 -8.65 -1.63 -3.99
N VAL A 46 -7.45 -2.13 -3.70
CA VAL A 46 -6.84 -2.03 -2.37
C VAL A 46 -5.86 -0.85 -2.38
N THR A 47 -6.14 0.17 -1.58
CA THR A 47 -5.22 1.29 -1.37
C THR A 47 -4.43 1.05 -0.10
N PHE A 48 -3.11 1.24 -0.18
CA PHE A 48 -2.22 1.04 0.95
C PHE A 48 -1.92 2.37 1.61
N ASP A 49 -2.36 2.50 2.85
CA ASP A 49 -1.89 3.54 3.75
C ASP A 49 -0.69 2.99 4.53
N VAL A 50 0.45 3.68 4.45
CA VAL A 50 1.71 3.21 5.01
C VAL A 50 2.05 4.10 6.20
N GLU A 51 1.85 3.56 7.40
CA GLU A 51 2.16 4.26 8.63
C GLU A 51 3.67 4.27 8.88
N PHE A 52 4.21 5.46 9.13
CA PHE A 52 5.59 5.63 9.55
C PHE A 52 5.69 5.58 11.08
N PRO A 53 6.84 5.14 11.65
CA PRO A 53 7.06 5.21 13.08
C PRO A 53 6.82 6.62 13.62
N LYS A 54 6.02 6.73 14.69
CA LYS A 54 5.71 8.01 15.35
C LYS A 54 6.80 8.46 16.33
N THR A 55 7.68 7.53 16.72
CA THR A 55 8.81 7.80 17.61
C THR A 55 10.03 8.23 16.80
N GLU A 56 10.86 9.05 17.42
CA GLU A 56 12.17 9.34 16.85
C GLU A 56 13.02 8.07 16.79
N LEU A 57 13.80 7.96 15.71
CA LEU A 57 14.80 6.91 15.55
C LEU A 57 16.08 7.32 16.26
N SER A 58 16.76 6.37 16.90
CA SER A 58 18.09 6.63 17.46
C SER A 58 19.10 6.93 16.35
N ASP A 59 20.23 7.54 16.70
CA ASP A 59 21.24 7.89 15.71
C ASP A 59 21.88 6.64 15.07
N GLU A 60 21.98 5.54 15.82
CA GLU A 60 22.41 4.24 15.30
C GLU A 60 21.40 3.68 14.26
N GLN A 61 20.10 3.76 14.55
CA GLN A 61 19.05 3.32 13.63
C GLN A 61 19.04 4.16 12.36
N LYS A 62 19.21 5.48 12.48
CA LYS A 62 19.33 6.39 11.32
C LYS A 62 20.53 6.00 10.46
N ALA A 63 21.70 5.76 11.05
CA ALA A 63 22.91 5.38 10.32
C ALA A 63 22.74 4.07 9.53
N GLN A 64 22.07 3.08 10.11
CA GLN A 64 21.74 1.82 9.43
C GLN A 64 20.82 2.05 8.23
N ILE A 65 19.76 2.85 8.39
CA ILE A 65 18.82 3.17 7.31
C ILE A 65 19.52 3.90 6.17
N ILE A 66 20.37 4.89 6.46
CA ILE A 66 21.13 5.63 5.44
C ILE A 66 22.00 4.66 4.61
N SER A 67 22.66 3.71 5.27
CA SER A 67 23.48 2.69 4.61
C SER A 67 22.65 1.79 3.69
N ILE A 68 21.52 1.27 4.19
CA ILE A 68 20.62 0.39 3.43
C ILE A 68 20.02 1.12 2.22
N LEU A 69 19.56 2.36 2.42
CA LEU A 69 18.92 3.17 1.37
C LEU A 69 19.93 3.85 0.44
N GLN A 70 21.24 3.72 0.71
CA GLN A 70 22.32 4.33 -0.07
C GLN A 70 22.11 5.85 -0.27
N GLN A 71 21.61 6.54 0.76
CA GLN A 71 21.36 7.98 0.69
C GLN A 71 22.68 8.76 0.76
N GLN A 72 23.22 9.14 -0.40
CA GLN A 72 24.46 9.93 -0.51
C GLN A 72 24.24 11.44 -0.34
N GLU A 73 23.06 11.96 -0.70
CA GLU A 73 22.71 13.38 -0.56
C GLU A 73 21.29 13.54 0.00
N ILE A 74 21.16 14.19 1.16
CA ILE A 74 19.86 14.59 1.70
C ILE A 74 19.51 15.93 1.05
N LYS A 75 18.76 15.90 -0.06
CA LYS A 75 18.11 17.10 -0.61
C LYS A 75 16.73 17.21 0.02
N PRO A 76 16.53 18.03 1.07
CA PRO A 76 15.20 18.22 1.62
C PRO A 76 14.31 18.79 0.50
N LYS A 77 13.31 18.01 0.09
CA LYS A 77 12.20 18.57 -0.69
C LYS A 77 11.44 19.49 0.28
N ALA A 78 11.62 20.80 0.14
CA ALA A 78 10.79 21.77 0.81
C ALA A 78 9.33 21.51 0.38
N TYR A 79 8.52 20.98 1.29
CA TYR A 79 7.10 20.81 1.07
C TYR A 79 6.43 22.13 1.46
N ASN A 80 6.00 22.90 0.45
CA ASN A 80 5.50 24.26 0.66
C ASN A 80 3.99 24.30 1.00
N GLY A 81 3.39 23.16 1.37
CA GLY A 81 2.00 23.10 1.83
C GLY A 81 0.94 23.51 0.79
N LEU A 82 1.32 23.61 -0.49
CA LEU A 82 0.45 23.93 -1.64
C LEU A 82 0.29 22.71 -2.55
#